data_AF-A0A3A4SVU4-F1
#
_entry.id   AF-A0A3A4SVU4-F1
#
_cell.length_a   1.000
_cell.length_b   1.000
_cell.length_c   1.000
_cell.angle_alpha   90.00
_cell.angle_beta   90.00
_cell.angle_gamma   90.00
#
_symmetry.space_group_name_H-M   'P 1'
#
loop_
_entity.id
_entity.type
_entity.pdbx_description
1 polymer ?
#
loop_
_entity_poly.entity_id
_entity_poly.type
_entity_poly.pdbx_seq_one_letter_code
_entity_poly.pdbx_strand_id
1 'polypeptide(L)' 'MLESYDFSKGVRGKYAKRYAEGTNVVLIDPDVAEFFPDHDTVNDAFRSLIGIIKKRQNRFTEQADGR' A
#
# COMPACT_ATOMS: atom_id res chain seq x y z
N MET A 1 10.65 5.80 27.01
CA MET A 1 11.65 5.58 25.94
C MET A 1 12.33 4.25 26.19
N LEU A 2 12.53 3.43 25.18
CA LEU A 2 13.33 2.19 25.32
C LEU A 2 14.82 2.56 25.38
N GLU A 3 15.55 1.98 26.33
CA GLU A 3 16.97 2.29 26.61
C GLU A 3 17.93 1.91 25.47
N SER A 4 17.61 0.89 24.68
CA SER A 4 18.37 0.55 23.46
C SER A 4 17.62 -0.45 22.57
N TYR A 5 17.97 -0.49 21.28
CA TYR A 5 17.48 -1.47 20.30
C TYR A 5 18.62 -2.42 19.91
N ASP A 6 18.36 -3.74 19.98
CA ASP A 6 19.29 -4.78 19.54
C ASP A 6 19.23 -4.96 18.01
N PHE A 7 20.28 -4.50 17.32
CA PHE A 7 20.46 -4.64 15.87
C PHE A 7 21.41 -5.79 15.48
N SER A 8 21.78 -6.68 16.40
CA SER A 8 22.71 -7.80 16.14
C SER A 8 22.25 -8.72 14.99
N LYS A 9 20.93 -8.81 14.77
CA LYS A 9 20.30 -9.57 13.67
C LYS A 9 19.99 -8.71 12.45
N GLY A 10 20.41 -7.44 12.43
CA GLY A 10 20.15 -6.50 11.36
C GLY A 10 20.94 -6.84 10.10
N VAL A 11 20.24 -6.94 8.96
CA VAL A 11 20.87 -7.15 7.65
C VAL A 11 20.92 -5.81 6.91
N ARG A 12 22.13 -5.29 6.68
CA ARG A 12 22.33 -4.03 5.94
C ARG A 12 21.76 -4.16 4.53
N GLY A 13 20.85 -3.25 4.17
CA GLY A 13 20.28 -3.21 2.82
C GLY A 13 19.27 -4.31 2.51
N LYS A 14 18.67 -4.98 3.51
CA LYS A 14 17.65 -6.04 3.33
C LYS A 14 16.56 -5.71 2.30
N TYR A 15 16.21 -4.42 2.18
CA TYR A 15 15.19 -3.92 1.25
C TYR A 15 15.72 -2.93 0.21
N ALA A 16 17.04 -2.66 0.19
CA ALA A 16 17.64 -1.63 -0.67
C ALA A 16 17.43 -1.93 -2.16
N LYS A 17 17.55 -3.21 -2.55
CA LYS A 17 17.29 -3.64 -3.93
C LYS A 17 15.82 -3.46 -4.34
N ARG A 18 14.87 -3.86 -3.48
CA ARG A 18 13.42 -3.69 -3.73
C ARG A 18 13.01 -2.21 -3.77
N TYR A 19 13.69 -1.37 -2.98
CA TYR A 19 13.50 0.07 -3.03
C TYR A 19 13.98 0.65 -4.36
N ALA A 20 15.17 0.25 -4.82
CA ALA A 20 15.74 0.67 -6.11
C ALA A 20 14.94 0.16 -7.34
N GLU A 21 14.25 -0.98 -7.21
CA GLU A 21 13.34 -1.53 -8.23
C GLU A 21 12.03 -0.74 -8.36
N GLY A 22 11.80 0.29 -7.53
CA GLY A 22 10.59 1.10 -7.57
C GLY A 22 9.49 0.54 -6.67
N THR A 23 9.71 0.57 -5.36
CA THR A 23 8.63 0.35 -4.39
C THR A 23 7.94 1.68 -4.09
N ASN A 24 6.61 1.73 -4.26
CA ASN A 24 5.83 2.86 -3.79
C ASN A 24 5.63 2.75 -2.28
N VAL A 25 6.32 3.58 -1.50
CA VAL A 25 6.12 3.66 -0.05
C VAL A 25 5.00 4.66 0.21
N VAL A 26 3.89 4.18 0.77
CA VAL A 26 2.74 5.02 1.11
C VAL A 26 2.66 5.14 2.62
N LEU A 27 2.68 6.39 3.11
CA LEU A 27 2.35 6.68 4.50
C LEU A 27 0.83 6.66 4.65
N ILE A 28 0.34 5.94 5.65
CA ILE A 28 -1.08 5.89 5.99
C ILE A 28 -1.31 6.83 7.17
N ASP A 29 -2.41 7.57 7.14
CA ASP A 29 -2.79 8.44 8.25
C ASP A 29 -3.03 7.62 9.54
N PRO A 30 -2.73 8.16 10.73
CA PRO A 30 -2.77 7.40 11.97
C PRO A 30 -4.14 6.78 12.26
N ASP A 31 -5.22 7.51 11.99
CA ASP A 31 -6.60 7.05 12.19
C ASP A 31 -6.95 5.86 11.28
N VAL A 32 -6.44 5.84 10.04
CA VAL A 32 -6.62 4.71 9.13
C VAL A 32 -5.77 3.51 9.57
N ALA A 33 -4.55 3.75 10.05
CA ALA A 33 -3.65 2.70 10.53
C ALA A 33 -4.22 1.94 11.73
N GLU A 34 -5.10 2.55 12.54
CA GLU A 34 -5.79 1.87 13.66
C GLU A 34 -6.64 0.67 13.19
N PHE A 35 -7.10 0.67 11.95
CA PHE A 35 -7.93 -0.40 11.38
C PHE A 35 -7.12 -1.51 10.70
N PHE A 36 -5.83 -1.30 10.46
CA PHE A 36 -4.99 -2.23 9.71
C PHE A 36 -3.76 -2.65 10.51
N PRO A 37 -3.72 -3.88 11.06
CA PRO A 37 -2.61 -4.34 11.88
C PRO A 37 -1.31 -4.57 11.08
N ASP A 38 -1.40 -4.81 9.77
CA ASP A 38 -0.24 -5.08 8.91
C ASP A 38 -0.49 -4.76 7.43
N HIS A 39 0.59 -4.76 6.64
CA HIS A 39 0.56 -4.46 5.21
C HIS A 39 -0.23 -5.47 4.35
N ASP A 40 -0.43 -6.71 4.79
CA ASP A 40 -1.18 -7.72 4.05
C ASP A 40 -2.67 -7.36 4.10
N THR A 41 -3.17 -7.00 5.29
CA THR A 41 -4.56 -6.54 5.47
C THR A 41 -4.88 -5.28 4.67
N VAL A 42 -3.96 -4.31 4.59
CA VAL A 42 -4.10 -3.10 3.76
C VAL A 42 -4.23 -3.47 2.28
N ASN A 43 -3.33 -4.32 1.79
CA ASN A 43 -3.28 -4.70 0.39
C ASN A 43 -4.52 -5.48 -0.03
N ASP A 44 -5.05 -6.36 0.83
CA ASP A 44 -6.27 -7.12 0.53
C ASP A 44 -7.52 -6.25 0.48
N ALA A 45 -7.63 -5.26 1.37
CA ALA A 45 -8.69 -4.26 1.30
C ALA A 45 -8.64 -3.47 -0.01
N PHE A 46 -7.45 -3.00 -0.42
CA PHE A 46 -7.30 -2.30 -1.68
C PHE A 46 -7.58 -3.19 -2.90
N ARG A 47 -7.14 -4.45 -2.90
CA ARG A 47 -7.45 -5.40 -4.00
C ARG A 47 -8.96 -5.61 -4.16
N SER A 48 -9.68 -5.71 -3.06
CA SER A 48 -11.15 -5.80 -3.07
C SER A 48 -11.80 -4.56 -3.69
N LEU A 49 -11.24 -3.37 -3.42
CA LEU A 49 -11.72 -2.11 -3.96
C LEU A 49 -11.38 -1.89 -5.45
N ILE A 50 -10.23 -2.40 -5.92
CA ILE A 50 -9.79 -2.27 -7.32
C ILE A 50 -10.86 -2.75 -8.30
N GLY A 51 -11.54 -3.86 -8.01
CA GLY A 51 -12.61 -4.38 -8.87
C GLY A 51 -13.77 -3.40 -9.04
N ILE A 52 -14.12 -2.66 -7.98
CA ILE A 52 -15.18 -1.66 -7.98
C ILE A 52 -14.72 -0.42 -8.76
N ILE A 53 -13.49 0.04 -8.54
CA ILE A 53 -12.91 1.21 -9.23
C ILE A 53 -12.86 0.97 -10.74
N LYS A 54 -12.37 -0.19 -11.19
CA LYS A 54 -12.30 -0.55 -12.63
C LYS A 54 -13.68 -0.54 -13.28
N LYS A 55 -14.70 -1.12 -12.62
CA LYS A 55 -16.08 -1.11 -13.13
C LYS A 55 -16.69 0.29 -13.21
N ARG A 56 -16.26 1.22 -12.36
CA ARG A 56 -16.68 2.63 -12.46
C ARG A 56 -15.98 3.34 -13.61
N GLN A 57 -14.66 3.19 -13.74
CA GLN A 57 -13.88 3.82 -14.80
C GLN A 57 -14.39 3.43 -16.20
N ASN A 58 -14.68 2.15 -16.45
CA ASN A 58 -15.21 1.70 -17.74
C ASN A 58 -16.56 2.37 -18.08
N ARG A 59 -17.46 2.51 -17.10
CA ARG A 59 -18.74 3.22 -17.30
C ARG A 59 -18.56 4.71 -17.61
N PHE A 60 -17.56 5.35 -17.00
CA PHE A 60 -17.24 6.75 -17.31
C PHE A 60 -16.68 6.91 -18.72
N THR A 61 -15.84 5.97 -19.19
CA THR A 61 -15.31 6.01 -20.56
C THR A 61 -16.39 5.72 -21.60
N GLU A 62 -17.33 4.81 -21.32
CA GLU A 62 -18.46 4.51 -22.22
C GLU A 62 -19.48 5.67 -22.31
N GLN A 63 -19.70 6.41 -21.21
CA GLN A 63 -20.58 7.58 -21.22
C GLN A 63 -19.95 8.82 -21.87
N ALA A 64 -18.62 8.89 -21.95
CA ALA A 64 -17.90 9.99 -22.59
C ALA A 64 -17.79 9.83 -24.12
N ASP A 65 -17.78 8.59 -24.63
CA ASP A 65 -17.69 8.26 -26.06
C ASP A 65 -19.07 8.21 -26.77
N GLY A 66 -20.16 8.28 -25.99
CA GLY A 66 -21.54 8.27 -26.47
C GLY A 66 -22.19 9.65 -26.66
N ARG A 67 -21.39 10.73 -26.78
CA ARG A 67 -21.88 12.09 -27.07
C ARG A 67 -21.23 12.66 -28.31
#